data_AF-A0A354QAE5-F1
#
_entry.id   AF-A0A354QAE5-F1
#
_cell.length_a   1.000
_cell.length_b   1.000
_cell.length_c   1.000
_cell.angle_alpha   90.00
_cell.angle_beta   90.00
_cell.angle_gamma   90.00
#
_symmetry.space_group_name_H-M   'P 1'
#
loop_
_entity.id
_entity.type
_entity.pdbx_description
1 polymer ?
#
loop_
_entity_poly.entity_id
_entity_poly.type
_entity_poly.pdbx_seq_one_letter_code
_entity_poly.pdbx_strand_id
1 'polypeptide(L)'
;GMLVLLSASMNTRISRIVEEYQICDEQSFRQVDSILITLRVSLGKLKVDQLRLWLKKEEIEKIVHMLLVDYYDPLYMHSMSSYQYVLELSAEDLNLAAVELIHFRDEVIKSH
;
A
#
# COMPACT_ATOMS: atom_id res chain seq x y z
N GLY A 1 13.34 8.55 18.04
CA GLY A 1 12.01 7.96 17.84
C GLY A 1 12.14 6.45 17.85
N MET A 2 11.08 5.74 18.21
CA MET A 2 11.01 4.28 18.14
C MET A 2 10.27 3.87 16.87
N LEU A 3 10.73 2.83 16.18
CA LEU A 3 10.11 2.35 14.94
C LEU A 3 9.18 1.18 15.25
N VAL A 4 7.93 1.26 14.79
CA VAL A 4 6.94 0.17 14.89
C VAL A 4 6.56 -0.25 13.48
N LEU A 5 6.59 -1.54 13.20
CA LEU A 5 6.16 -2.09 11.91
C LEU A 5 4.67 -2.43 11.97
N LEU A 6 3.89 -1.87 11.05
CA LEU A 6 2.49 -2.26 10.85
C LEU A 6 2.38 -3.16 9.64
N SER A 7 1.76 -4.33 9.79
CA SER A 7 1.58 -5.31 8.72
C SER A 7 0.10 -5.66 8.51
N ALA A 8 -0.30 -5.85 7.26
CA ALA A 8 -1.62 -6.34 6.92
C ALA A 8 -1.52 -7.27 5.70
N SER A 9 -2.46 -8.20 5.60
CA SER A 9 -2.57 -9.15 4.49
C SER A 9 -2.74 -8.42 3.17
N MET A 10 -2.33 -9.07 2.08
CA MET A 10 -2.48 -8.54 0.73
C MET A 10 -3.94 -8.16 0.44
N ASN A 11 -4.90 -9.00 0.85
CA ASN A 11 -6.32 -8.74 0.64
C ASN A 11 -6.77 -7.47 1.37
N THR A 12 -6.44 -7.32 2.65
CA THR A 12 -6.80 -6.13 3.42
C THR A 12 -6.18 -4.86 2.84
N ARG A 13 -4.92 -4.92 2.40
CA ARG A 13 -4.26 -3.79 1.73
C ARG A 13 -4.96 -3.41 0.42
N ILE A 14 -5.29 -4.39 -0.42
CA ILE A 14 -6.00 -4.17 -1.68
C ILE A 14 -7.38 -3.57 -1.42
N SER A 15 -8.18 -4.18 -0.53
CA SER A 15 -9.54 -3.71 -0.23
C SER A 15 -9.54 -2.27 0.24
N ARG A 16 -8.66 -1.89 1.18
CA ARG A 16 -8.55 -0.51 1.66
C ARG A 16 -8.18 0.48 0.57
N ILE A 17 -7.18 0.15 -0.26
CA ILE A 17 -6.76 1.04 -1.35
C ILE A 17 -7.88 1.23 -2.37
N VAL A 18 -8.60 0.15 -2.71
CA VAL A 18 -9.73 0.24 -3.64
C VAL A 18 -10.85 1.09 -3.02
N GLU A 19 -11.21 0.85 -1.75
CA GLU A 19 -12.22 1.64 -1.03
C GLU A 19 -11.85 3.13 -0.95
N GLU A 20 -10.59 3.46 -0.69
CA GLU A 20 -10.10 4.84 -0.56
C GLU A 20 -9.99 5.58 -1.91
N TYR A 21 -9.58 4.89 -2.96
CA TYR A 21 -9.31 5.48 -4.28
C TYR A 21 -10.30 4.99 -5.35
N GLN A 22 -11.50 5.55 -5.33
CA GLN A 22 -12.56 5.24 -6.29
C GLN A 22 -12.35 5.97 -7.63
N ILE A 23 -12.57 5.26 -8.74
CA ILE A 23 -12.60 5.83 -10.11
C ILE A 23 -14.06 5.98 -10.51
N CYS A 24 -14.60 7.20 -10.39
CA CYS A 24 -16.05 7.44 -10.46
C CYS A 24 -16.53 8.06 -11.78
N ASP A 25 -15.62 8.53 -12.63
CA ASP A 25 -15.97 9.27 -13.85
C ASP A 25 -14.89 9.17 -14.95
N GLU A 26 -15.21 9.72 -16.12
CA GLU A 26 -14.29 9.71 -17.27
C GLU A 26 -13.02 10.52 -17.02
N GLN A 27 -13.08 11.55 -16.16
CA GLN A 27 -11.93 12.38 -15.85
C GLN A 27 -10.91 11.60 -15.01
N SER A 28 -11.36 10.98 -13.93
CA SER A 28 -10.56 10.11 -13.07
C SER A 28 -9.99 8.92 -13.86
N PHE A 29 -10.77 8.31 -14.75
CA PHE A 29 -10.26 7.29 -15.67
C PHE A 29 -9.07 7.80 -16.51
N ARG A 30 -9.20 8.95 -17.18
CA ARG A 30 -8.13 9.52 -18.02
C ARG A 30 -6.89 9.89 -17.21
N GLN A 31 -7.08 10.39 -15.99
CA GLN A 31 -5.98 10.71 -15.08
C GLN A 31 -5.21 9.44 -14.69
N VAL A 32 -5.91 8.37 -14.29
CA VAL A 32 -5.29 7.08 -13.96
C VAL A 32 -4.58 6.49 -15.17
N ASP A 33 -5.21 6.48 -16.36
CA ASP A 33 -4.57 5.99 -17.59
C ASP A 33 -3.26 6.72 -17.90
N SER A 34 -3.25 8.05 -17.75
CA SER A 34 -2.05 8.87 -17.92
C SER A 34 -0.96 8.53 -16.91
N ILE A 35 -1.31 8.36 -15.63
CA ILE A 35 -0.37 7.96 -14.57
C ILE A 35 0.23 6.59 -14.88
N LEU A 36 -0.58 5.61 -15.27
CA LEU A 36 -0.10 4.27 -15.62
C LEU A 36 0.94 4.29 -16.76
N ILE A 37 0.79 5.19 -17.74
CA ILE A 37 1.77 5.35 -18.81
C ILE A 37 3.15 5.78 -18.26
N THR A 38 3.18 6.65 -17.25
CA THR A 38 4.43 7.13 -16.65
C THR A 38 5.21 6.02 -15.97
N LEU A 39 4.52 5.00 -15.44
CA LEU A 39 5.14 3.83 -14.79
C LEU A 39 5.87 2.91 -15.79
N ARG A 40 5.82 3.19 -17.09
CA ARG A 40 6.54 2.38 -18.09
C ARG A 40 8.05 2.37 -17.87
N VAL A 41 8.59 3.44 -17.28
CA VAL A 41 10.02 3.54 -16.95
C VAL A 41 10.42 2.54 -15.87
N SER A 42 9.57 2.29 -14.88
CA SER A 42 9.85 1.37 -13.76
C SER A 42 9.37 -0.06 -14.01
N LEU A 43 8.17 -0.22 -14.59
CA LEU A 43 7.51 -1.53 -14.77
C LEU A 43 7.69 -2.15 -16.16
N GLY A 44 8.17 -1.36 -17.12
CA GLY A 44 8.28 -1.78 -18.51
C GLY A 44 6.95 -1.78 -19.26
N LYS A 45 7.03 -1.92 -20.58
CA LYS A 45 5.87 -1.80 -21.48
C LYS A 45 4.79 -2.85 -21.24
N LEU A 46 5.18 -4.12 -21.09
CA LEU A 46 4.24 -5.25 -20.98
C LEU A 46 3.31 -5.10 -19.78
N LYS A 47 3.85 -4.82 -18.59
CA LYS A 47 3.07 -4.66 -17.37
C LYS A 47 2.16 -3.44 -17.46
N VAL A 48 2.65 -2.31 -17.97
CA VAL A 48 1.82 -1.11 -18.16
C VAL A 48 0.67 -1.34 -19.13
N ASP A 49 0.92 -2.00 -20.26
CA ASP A 49 -0.14 -2.30 -21.22
C ASP A 49 -1.21 -3.24 -20.59
N GLN A 50 -0.80 -4.16 -19.70
CA GLN A 50 -1.70 -5.00 -18.90
C GLN A 50 -2.51 -4.20 -17.86
N LEU A 51 -1.88 -3.28 -17.13
CA LEU A 51 -2.56 -2.40 -16.16
C LEU A 51 -3.65 -1.56 -16.85
N ARG A 52 -3.34 -1.01 -18.03
CA ARG A 52 -4.30 -0.23 -18.83
C ARG A 52 -5.44 -1.09 -19.38
N LEU A 53 -5.18 -2.36 -19.69
CA LEU A 53 -6.24 -3.30 -20.08
C LEU A 53 -7.18 -3.59 -18.91
N TRP A 54 -6.65 -3.77 -17.69
CA TRP A 54 -7.47 -3.94 -16.49
C TRP A 54 -8.28 -2.68 -16.15
N LEU A 55 -7.69 -1.50 -16.34
CA LEU A 55 -8.40 -0.24 -16.12
C LEU A 55 -9.65 -0.14 -17.01
N LYS A 56 -9.53 -0.49 -18.29
CA LYS A 56 -10.66 -0.54 -19.25
C LYS A 56 -11.73 -1.57 -18.89
N LYS A 57 -11.37 -2.60 -18.12
CA LYS A 57 -12.27 -3.66 -17.67
C LYS A 57 -12.77 -3.45 -16.25
N GLU A 58 -12.42 -2.32 -15.64
CA GLU A 58 -12.74 -1.99 -14.24
C GLU A 58 -12.22 -3.05 -13.24
N GLU A 59 -11.15 -3.78 -13.59
CA GLU A 59 -10.53 -4.79 -12.72
C GLU A 59 -9.49 -4.13 -11.79
N ILE A 60 -9.94 -3.23 -10.92
CA ILE A 60 -9.06 -2.35 -10.12
C ILE A 60 -8.22 -3.13 -9.10
N GLU A 61 -8.76 -4.19 -8.50
CA GLU A 61 -8.05 -5.03 -7.54
C GLU A 61 -6.78 -5.64 -8.16
N LYS A 62 -6.84 -6.02 -9.45
CA LYS A 62 -5.68 -6.58 -10.16
C LYS A 62 -4.61 -5.52 -10.41
N ILE A 63 -5.02 -4.29 -10.70
CA ILE A 63 -4.12 -3.14 -10.84
C ILE A 63 -3.39 -2.92 -9.51
N VAL A 64 -4.14 -2.79 -8.41
CA VAL A 64 -3.57 -2.55 -7.07
C VAL A 64 -2.63 -3.69 -6.68
N HIS A 65 -3.03 -4.95 -6.85
CA HIS A 65 -2.17 -6.09 -6.55
C HIS A 65 -0.84 -6.03 -7.30
N MET A 66 -0.86 -5.77 -8.61
CA MET A 66 0.38 -5.65 -9.39
C MET A 66 1.23 -4.47 -8.94
N LEU A 67 0.61 -3.30 -8.67
CA LEU A 67 1.34 -2.14 -8.17
C LEU A 67 1.98 -2.40 -6.81
N LEU A 68 1.33 -3.12 -5.90
CA LEU A 68 1.93 -3.51 -4.62
C LEU A 68 3.13 -4.44 -4.83
N VAL A 69 2.95 -5.55 -5.54
CA VAL A 69 3.99 -6.58 -5.68
C VAL A 69 5.16 -6.13 -6.52
N ASP A 70 4.89 -5.47 -7.66
CA ASP A 70 5.91 -5.19 -8.67
C ASP A 70 6.51 -3.78 -8.59
N TYR A 71 5.93 -2.89 -7.78
CA TYR A 71 6.37 -1.50 -7.71
C TYR A 71 6.56 -1.02 -6.27
N TYR A 72 5.49 -0.90 -5.48
CA TYR A 72 5.53 -0.23 -4.19
C TYR A 72 6.21 -1.05 -3.08
N ASP A 73 5.85 -2.33 -2.90
CA ASP A 73 6.45 -3.16 -1.84
C ASP A 73 7.99 -3.25 -2.01
N PRO A 74 8.54 -3.53 -3.21
CA PRO A 74 9.99 -3.51 -3.42
C PRO A 74 10.64 -2.16 -3.08
N LEU A 75 10.04 -1.04 -3.52
CA LEU A 75 10.57 0.30 -3.24
C LEU A 75 10.64 0.58 -1.73
N TYR A 76 9.57 0.26 -1.00
CA TYR A 76 9.55 0.43 0.45
C TYR A 76 10.53 -0.51 1.15
N MET A 77 10.60 -1.78 0.75
CA MET A 77 11.54 -2.75 1.33
C MET A 77 12.99 -2.29 1.19
N HIS A 78 13.37 -1.73 0.04
CA HIS A 78 14.69 -1.15 -0.14
C HIS A 78 14.98 -0.05 0.88
N SER A 79 14.03 0.88 1.09
CA SER A 79 14.18 1.96 2.07
C SER A 79 14.17 1.49 3.54
N MET A 80 13.46 0.41 3.85
CA MET A 80 13.29 -0.11 5.21
C MET A 80 14.35 -1.15 5.61
N SER A 81 15.23 -1.55 4.69
CA SER A 81 16.19 -2.64 4.90
C SER A 81 17.13 -2.47 6.11
N SER A 82 17.37 -1.23 6.55
CA SER A 82 18.23 -0.92 7.71
C SER A 82 17.45 -0.68 9.01
N TYR A 83 16.12 -0.71 8.97
CA TYR A 83 15.30 -0.37 10.13
C TYR A 83 15.34 -1.48 11.17
N GLN A 84 15.33 -1.07 12.44
CA GLN A 84 15.20 -1.96 13.58
C GLN A 84 13.90 -1.58 14.29
N TYR A 85 12.92 -2.46 14.19
CA TYR A 85 11.60 -2.25 14.78
C TYR A 85 11.60 -2.76 16.21
N VAL A 86 11.05 -1.96 17.12
CA VAL A 86 10.92 -2.34 18.54
C VAL A 86 9.61 -3.09 18.81
N LEU A 87 8.68 -3.03 17.87
CA LEU A 87 7.37 -3.66 17.93
C LEU A 87 6.87 -3.91 16.50
N GLU A 88 6.19 -5.04 16.32
CA GLU A 88 5.44 -5.35 15.10
C GLU A 88 3.97 -5.55 15.48
N LEU A 89 3.06 -4.86 14.79
CA LEU A 89 1.63 -4.95 15.03
C LEU A 89 0.90 -5.37 13.75
N SER A 90 -0.19 -6.12 13.96
CA SER A 90 -1.14 -6.38 12.89
C SER A 90 -2.04 -5.15 12.72
N ALA A 91 -2.12 -4.65 11.49
CA ALA A 91 -3.03 -3.62 11.05
C ALA A 91 -4.25 -4.20 10.32
N GLU A 92 -4.59 -5.47 10.53
CA GLU A 92 -5.85 -6.05 10.02
C GLU A 92 -7.06 -5.32 10.59
N ASP A 93 -7.01 -4.94 11.86
CA ASP A 93 -7.94 -4.03 12.51
C ASP A 93 -7.17 -2.80 13.02
N LEU A 94 -7.46 -1.63 12.43
CA LEU A 94 -6.77 -0.39 12.79
C LEU A 94 -7.11 0.10 14.20
N ASN A 95 -8.29 -0.22 14.72
CA ASN A 95 -8.67 0.16 16.09
C ASN A 95 -7.89 -0.65 17.11
N LEU A 96 -7.76 -1.96 16.87
CA LEU A 96 -6.95 -2.83 17.73
C LEU A 96 -5.47 -2.44 17.66
N ALA A 97 -4.94 -2.22 16.46
CA ALA A 97 -3.56 -1.75 16.28
C ALA A 97 -3.29 -0.42 17.02
N ALA A 98 -4.24 0.51 16.98
CA ALA A 98 -4.13 1.78 17.69
C ALA A 98 -4.13 1.60 19.22
N VAL A 99 -4.98 0.72 19.76
CA VAL A 99 -4.99 0.39 21.19
C VAL A 99 -3.65 -0.21 21.63
N GLU A 100 -3.11 -1.15 20.87
CA GLU A 100 -1.80 -1.77 21.17
C GLU A 100 -0.66 -0.75 21.09
N LEU A 101 -0.70 0.16 20.11
CA LEU A 101 0.30 1.22 19.97
C LEU A 101 0.25 2.24 21.13
N ILE A 102 -0.95 2.58 21.59
CA ILE A 102 -1.16 3.45 22.77
C ILE A 102 -0.61 2.76 24.02
N HIS A 103 -0.93 1.48 24.23
CA HIS A 103 -0.41 0.71 25.35
C HIS A 103 1.12 0.65 25.33
N PHE A 104 1.72 0.37 24.17
CA PHE A 104 3.17 0.37 24.01
C PHE A 104 3.79 1.73 24.38
N ARG A 105 3.20 2.84 23.90
CA ARG A 105 3.65 4.19 24.26
C ARG A 105 3.62 4.41 25.78
N ASP A 106 2.54 4.02 26.44
CA ASP A 106 2.37 4.25 27.88
C ASP A 106 3.38 3.46 28.71
N GLU A 107 3.70 2.23 28.32
CA GLU A 107 4.74 1.41 28.98
C GLU A 107 6.15 1.99 28.78
N VAL A 108 6.43 2.52 27.59
CA VAL A 108 7.69 3.23 27.32
C VAL A 108 7.82 4.47 28.20
N ILE A 109 6.74 5.26 28.35
CA ILE A 109 6.75 6.48 29.17
C ILE A 109 6.96 6.14 30.66
N LYS A 110 6.30 5.11 31.19
CA LYS A 110 6.44 4.70 32.61
C LYS A 110 7.83 4.14 32.94
N SER A 111 8.52 3.59 31.95
CA SER A 111 9.85 2.98 32.11
C SER A 111 11.00 3.99 32.08
N HIS A 112 10.69 5.28 31.92
CA HIS A 112 11.62 6.43 31.97
C HIS A 112 11.27 7.35 33.13
#